data_AF-A0A6J5ZYU5-F1
#
_entry.id   AF-A0A6J5ZYU5-F1
#
_cell.length_a   1.000
_cell.length_b   1.000
_cell.length_c   1.000
_cell.angle_alpha   90.00
_cell.angle_beta   90.00
_cell.angle_gamma   90.00
#
_symmetry.space_group_name_H-M   'P 1'
#
loop_
_entity.id
_entity.type
_entity.pdbx_description
1 polymer ?
#
loop_
_entity_poly.entity_id
_entity_poly.type
_entity_poly.pdbx_seq_one_letter_code
_entity_poly.pdbx_strand_id
1 'polypeptide(L)'
;MAKRVVKKINPRHVRSRAEAIALQSQQMLSGRQAWPTLGFSFGYWILDTAVLYAMLWGLNQTPHIGAVLLASTVGRLLATIPITPGGIGIVEVAETAILSALGVNATIAALAVIAYRVISFWIVNLVGLVAMYLLHRSGVAIKQQPKGATAATALGGSSGD
;
A
#
# COMPACT_ATOMS: atom_id res chain seq x y z
N MET A 1 -38.06 -14.93 19.27
CA MET A 1 -37.09 -14.09 20.02
C MET A 1 -35.88 -13.82 19.11
N ALA A 2 -35.94 -12.84 18.18
CA ALA A 2 -34.78 -12.38 17.37
C ALA A 2 -35.15 -11.15 16.51
N LYS A 3 -35.38 -9.99 17.13
CA LYS A 3 -35.41 -8.69 16.44
C LYS A 3 -34.44 -7.77 17.16
N ARG A 4 -33.17 -7.75 16.75
CA ARG A 4 -32.20 -6.81 17.30
C ARG A 4 -31.28 -6.24 16.23
N VAL A 5 -31.41 -4.92 16.08
CA VAL A 5 -30.38 -3.96 15.64
C VAL A 5 -30.09 -3.89 14.14
N VAL A 6 -31.07 -3.44 13.36
CA VAL A 6 -30.75 -2.66 12.15
C VAL A 6 -30.38 -1.26 12.60
N LYS A 7 -29.08 -1.01 12.77
CA LYS A 7 -28.51 0.30 13.09
C LYS A 7 -28.82 1.26 11.94
N LYS A 8 -29.79 2.17 12.13
CA LYS A 8 -30.12 3.23 11.16
C LYS A 8 -28.89 4.10 10.90
N ILE A 9 -28.20 3.86 9.80
CA ILE A 9 -27.14 4.76 9.31
C ILE A 9 -27.84 6.03 8.84
N ASN A 10 -27.54 7.16 9.50
CA ASN A 10 -28.16 8.44 9.22
C ASN A 10 -27.60 9.02 7.90
N PRO A 11 -28.40 9.20 6.84
CA PRO A 11 -27.92 9.52 5.49
C PRO A 11 -27.16 10.86 5.38
N ARG A 12 -27.38 11.79 6.32
CA ARG A 12 -26.68 13.09 6.36
C ARG A 12 -25.18 12.95 6.66
N HIS A 13 -24.79 11.98 7.48
CA HIS A 13 -23.37 11.73 7.81
C HIS A 13 -22.62 11.02 6.67
N VAL A 14 -23.36 10.30 5.81
CA VAL A 14 -22.78 9.61 4.66
C VAL A 14 -22.43 10.63 3.57
N ARG A 15 -23.31 11.61 3.32
CA ARG A 15 -23.06 12.67 2.33
C ARG A 15 -21.91 13.61 2.74
N SER A 16 -21.88 14.05 3.99
CA SER A 16 -20.80 14.94 4.46
C SER A 16 -19.41 14.27 4.45
N ARG A 17 -19.34 12.96 4.70
CA ARG A 17 -18.08 12.21 4.54
C ARG A 17 -17.70 12.00 3.08
N ALA A 18 -18.68 11.73 2.21
CA ALA A 18 -18.42 11.61 0.77
C ALA A 18 -17.90 12.93 0.18
N GLU A 19 -18.51 14.06 0.54
CA GLU A 19 -18.08 15.41 0.13
C GLU A 19 -16.69 15.75 0.70
N ALA A 20 -16.42 15.44 1.97
CA ALA A 20 -15.11 15.66 2.56
C ALA A 20 -14.00 14.81 1.91
N ILE A 21 -14.29 13.57 1.51
CA ILE A 21 -13.34 12.70 0.79
C ILE A 21 -13.11 13.23 -0.63
N ALA A 22 -14.18 13.67 -1.32
CA ALA A 22 -14.07 14.24 -2.66
C ALA A 22 -13.21 15.51 -2.66
N LEU A 23 -13.45 16.44 -1.73
CA LEU A 23 -12.67 17.67 -1.60
C LEU A 23 -11.22 17.41 -1.17
N GLN A 24 -10.98 16.46 -0.26
CA GLN A 24 -9.62 16.10 0.17
C GLN A 24 -8.83 15.41 -0.97
N SER A 25 -9.49 14.60 -1.80
CA SER A 25 -8.86 13.97 -2.96
C SER A 25 -8.45 15.00 -4.02
N GLN A 26 -9.30 16.01 -4.27
CA GLN A 26 -8.94 17.12 -5.14
C GLN A 26 -7.76 17.93 -4.59
N GLN A 27 -7.70 18.18 -3.28
CA GLN A 27 -6.58 18.88 -2.66
C GLN A 27 -5.26 18.10 -2.71
N MET A 28 -5.30 16.77 -2.60
CA MET A 28 -4.09 15.94 -2.68
C MET A 28 -3.54 15.81 -4.10
N LEU A 29 -4.39 15.99 -5.12
CA LEU A 29 -4.01 15.96 -6.53
C LEU A 29 -3.81 17.38 -7.12
N SER A 30 -4.23 18.44 -6.43
CA SER A 30 -4.07 19.82 -6.88
C SER A 30 -2.73 20.41 -6.44
N GLY A 31 -1.79 20.55 -7.36
CA GLY A 31 -0.63 21.44 -7.22
C GLY A 31 0.75 20.79 -7.38
N ARG A 32 1.78 21.63 -7.22
CA ARG A 32 3.23 21.33 -7.36
C ARG A 32 3.71 20.13 -6.53
N GLN A 33 2.94 19.71 -5.52
CA GLN A 33 3.23 18.54 -4.67
C GLN A 33 2.87 17.19 -5.32
N ALA A 34 2.07 17.17 -6.39
CA ALA A 34 1.78 15.94 -7.12
C ALA A 34 3.04 15.33 -7.76
N TRP A 35 3.97 16.18 -8.24
CA TRP A 35 5.20 15.75 -8.91
C TRP A 35 6.14 14.96 -7.98
N PRO A 36 6.50 15.44 -6.77
CA PRO A 36 7.24 14.64 -5.80
C PRO A 36 6.56 13.31 -5.46
N THR A 37 5.24 13.31 -5.24
CA THR A 37 4.52 12.08 -4.86
C THR A 37 4.56 11.02 -5.96
N LEU A 38 4.41 11.42 -7.22
CA LEU A 38 4.57 10.52 -8.36
C LEU A 38 6.00 9.99 -8.45
N GLY A 39 6.99 10.86 -8.25
CA GLY A 39 8.41 10.47 -8.23
C GLY A 39 8.73 9.46 -7.13
N PHE A 40 8.25 9.68 -5.91
CA PHE A 40 8.43 8.74 -4.79
C PHE A 40 7.73 7.40 -5.05
N SER A 41 6.51 7.44 -5.59
CA SER A 41 5.76 6.23 -5.91
C SER A 41 6.50 5.41 -6.97
N PHE A 42 6.94 6.06 -8.04
CA PHE A 42 7.68 5.40 -9.12
C PHE A 42 9.05 4.89 -8.65
N GLY A 43 9.77 5.69 -7.85
CA GLY A 43 11.04 5.30 -7.23
C GLY A 43 10.89 4.09 -6.33
N TYR A 44 9.85 4.03 -5.51
CA TYR A 44 9.53 2.86 -4.69
C TYR A 44 9.33 1.61 -5.56
N TRP A 45 8.56 1.71 -6.65
CA TRP A 45 8.32 0.58 -7.57
C TRP A 45 9.61 0.05 -8.21
N ILE A 46 10.49 0.96 -8.63
CA ILE A 46 11.78 0.59 -9.22
C ILE A 46 12.67 -0.09 -8.17
N LEU A 47 12.81 0.53 -7.00
CA LEU A 47 13.66 0.00 -5.93
C LEU A 47 13.19 -1.38 -5.48
N ASP A 48 11.88 -1.55 -5.31
CA ASP A 48 11.29 -2.83 -4.92
C ASP A 48 11.52 -3.91 -5.99
N THR A 49 11.33 -3.58 -7.27
CA THR A 49 11.65 -4.51 -8.37
C THR A 49 13.14 -4.82 -8.45
N ALA A 50 14.00 -3.86 -8.12
CA ALA A 50 15.45 -4.06 -8.06
C ALA A 50 15.85 -5.04 -6.94
N VAL A 51 15.09 -5.13 -5.83
CA VAL A 51 15.32 -6.17 -4.81
C VAL A 51 15.12 -7.56 -5.40
N LEU A 52 14.02 -7.81 -6.13
CA LEU A 52 13.80 -9.09 -6.80
C LEU A 52 14.91 -9.40 -7.81
N TYR A 53 15.33 -8.42 -8.61
CA TYR A 53 16.45 -8.57 -9.53
C TYR A 53 17.75 -8.92 -8.79
N ALA A 54 18.04 -8.25 -7.67
CA ALA A 54 19.22 -8.51 -6.85
C ALA A 54 19.20 -9.91 -6.22
N MET A 55 18.03 -10.41 -5.81
CA MET A 55 17.86 -11.78 -5.30
C MET A 55 18.20 -12.81 -6.40
N LEU A 56 17.69 -12.61 -7.62
CA LEU A 56 18.00 -13.47 -8.75
C LEU A 56 19.49 -13.42 -9.10
N TRP A 57 20.07 -12.22 -9.11
CA TRP A 57 21.48 -12.02 -9.39
C TRP A 57 22.38 -12.72 -8.36
N GLY A 58 22.05 -12.62 -7.06
CA GLY A 58 22.77 -13.33 -5.99
C GLY A 58 22.67 -14.85 -6.07
N LEU A 59 21.66 -15.38 -6.77
CA LEU A 59 21.49 -16.82 -7.06
C LEU A 59 22.08 -17.21 -8.43
N ASN A 60 22.99 -16.41 -8.96
CA ASN A 60 23.64 -16.58 -10.28
C ASN A 60 22.64 -16.66 -11.46
N GLN A 61 21.49 -15.98 -11.36
CA GLN A 61 20.54 -15.80 -12.45
C GLN A 61 20.58 -14.36 -12.95
N THR A 62 20.77 -14.17 -14.26
CA THR A 62 20.76 -12.85 -14.90
C THR A 62 19.65 -12.77 -15.95
N PRO A 63 18.37 -12.78 -15.54
CA PRO A 63 17.26 -12.66 -16.48
C PRO A 63 17.19 -11.26 -17.10
N HIS A 64 16.56 -11.16 -18.26
CA HIS A 64 16.28 -9.87 -18.87
C HIS A 64 15.43 -9.00 -17.93
N ILE A 65 15.76 -7.71 -17.82
CA ILE A 65 15.06 -6.78 -16.91
C ILE A 65 13.54 -6.72 -17.17
N GLY A 66 13.14 -6.87 -18.44
CA GLY A 66 11.73 -6.95 -18.84
C GLY A 66 10.98 -8.15 -18.25
N ALA A 67 11.67 -9.29 -18.01
CA ALA A 67 11.06 -10.45 -17.37
C ALA A 67 10.74 -10.19 -15.90
N VAL A 68 11.67 -9.54 -15.18
CA VAL A 68 11.51 -9.18 -13.77
C VAL A 68 10.45 -8.08 -13.60
N LEU A 69 10.43 -7.09 -14.50
CA LEU A 69 9.38 -6.07 -14.56
C LEU A 69 8.00 -6.68 -14.82
N LEU A 70 7.89 -7.60 -15.79
CA LEU A 70 6.63 -8.27 -16.08
C LEU A 70 6.15 -9.10 -14.89
N ALA A 71 7.02 -9.94 -14.33
CA ALA A 71 6.71 -10.79 -13.19
C ALA A 71 6.19 -9.96 -12.02
N SER A 72 6.96 -8.96 -11.60
CA SER A 72 6.63 -8.10 -10.47
C SER A 72 5.41 -7.21 -10.73
N THR A 73 5.14 -6.81 -11.98
CA THR A 73 3.91 -6.07 -12.34
C THR A 73 2.68 -6.96 -12.24
N VAL A 74 2.74 -8.19 -12.77
CA VAL A 74 1.63 -9.14 -12.66
C VAL A 74 1.39 -9.54 -11.20
N GLY A 75 2.47 -9.78 -10.44
CA GLY A 75 2.39 -10.04 -9.01
C GLY A 75 1.66 -8.93 -8.25
N ARG A 76 2.02 -7.66 -8.52
CA ARG A 76 1.32 -6.50 -7.94
C ARG A 76 -0.13 -6.40 -8.38
N LEU A 77 -0.44 -6.65 -9.65
CA LEU A 77 -1.81 -6.65 -10.16
C LEU A 77 -2.67 -7.70 -9.42
N LEU A 78 -2.16 -8.92 -9.25
CA LEU A 78 -2.86 -9.97 -8.52
C LEU A 78 -3.00 -9.66 -7.03
N ALA A 79 -2.03 -8.98 -6.43
CA ALA A 79 -2.12 -8.54 -5.03
C ALA A 79 -3.28 -7.54 -4.79
N THR A 80 -3.76 -6.85 -5.82
CA THR A 80 -4.93 -5.96 -5.71
C THR A 80 -6.26 -6.71 -5.63
N ILE A 81 -6.29 -7.97 -6.08
CA ILE A 81 -7.49 -8.80 -6.04
C ILE A 81 -7.57 -9.43 -4.64
N PRO A 82 -8.63 -9.16 -3.85
CA PRO A 82 -8.71 -9.60 -2.46
C PRO A 82 -9.14 -11.08 -2.36
N ILE A 83 -8.43 -11.97 -3.05
CA ILE A 83 -8.62 -13.43 -2.97
C ILE A 83 -8.00 -13.96 -1.66
N THR A 84 -6.80 -13.48 -1.35
CA THR A 84 -6.04 -13.81 -0.13
C THR A 84 -5.60 -12.51 0.54
N PRO A 85 -5.64 -12.42 1.89
CA PRO A 85 -5.08 -11.27 2.60
C PRO A 85 -3.62 -11.02 2.17
N GLY A 86 -3.33 -9.84 1.61
CA GLY A 86 -1.98 -9.46 1.17
C GLY A 86 -1.43 -10.21 -0.05
N GLY A 87 -2.25 -10.99 -0.76
CA GLY A 87 -1.81 -11.76 -1.94
C GLY A 87 -0.93 -12.98 -1.62
N ILE A 88 -0.95 -13.46 -0.38
CA ILE A 88 -0.11 -14.59 0.07
C ILE A 88 -0.41 -15.85 -0.75
N GLY A 89 0.64 -16.48 -1.26
CA GLY A 89 0.61 -17.68 -2.10
C GLY A 89 0.38 -17.36 -3.57
N ILE A 90 -0.62 -16.51 -3.88
CA ILE A 90 -0.99 -16.23 -5.28
C ILE A 90 0.11 -15.43 -5.98
N VAL A 91 0.67 -14.42 -5.33
CA VAL A 91 1.68 -13.57 -5.96
C VAL A 91 2.99 -14.32 -6.13
N GLU A 92 3.37 -15.12 -5.14
CA GLU A 92 4.57 -15.94 -5.16
C GLU A 92 4.53 -16.91 -6.34
N VAL A 93 3.39 -17.59 -6.53
CA VAL A 93 3.17 -18.50 -7.65
C VAL A 93 3.20 -17.76 -8.98
N ALA A 94 2.55 -16.60 -9.08
CA ALA A 94 2.48 -15.84 -10.33
C ALA A 94 3.84 -15.29 -10.77
N GLU A 95 4.59 -14.66 -9.86
CA GLU A 95 5.92 -14.15 -10.15
C GLU A 95 6.88 -15.29 -10.53
N THR A 96 6.82 -16.40 -9.79
CA THR A 96 7.61 -17.61 -10.10
C THR A 96 7.26 -18.16 -11.47
N ALA A 97 5.96 -18.28 -11.80
CA ALA A 97 5.50 -18.82 -13.07
C ALA A 97 5.97 -17.97 -14.26
N ILE A 98 5.89 -16.64 -14.14
CA ILE A 98 6.34 -15.73 -15.21
C ILE A 98 7.85 -15.80 -15.39
N LEU A 99 8.63 -15.74 -14.30
CA LEU A 99 10.08 -15.86 -14.37
C LEU A 99 10.50 -17.21 -14.98
N SER A 100 9.83 -18.28 -14.60
CA SER A 100 10.08 -19.63 -15.12
C SER A 100 9.75 -19.73 -16.60
N ALA A 101 8.60 -19.18 -17.02
CA ALA A 101 8.20 -19.12 -18.42
C ALA A 101 9.16 -18.31 -19.29
N LEU A 102 9.88 -17.36 -18.69
CA LEU A 102 10.88 -16.50 -19.35
C LEU A 102 12.32 -17.01 -19.18
N GLY A 103 12.50 -18.26 -18.76
CA GLY A 103 13.78 -18.96 -18.81
C GLY A 103 14.59 -18.97 -17.51
N VAL A 104 14.06 -18.44 -16.41
CA VAL A 104 14.67 -18.64 -15.08
C VAL A 104 14.38 -20.07 -14.61
N ASN A 105 15.35 -20.73 -13.98
CA ASN A 105 15.06 -22.02 -13.35
C ASN A 105 13.94 -21.89 -12.32
N ALA A 106 12.91 -22.75 -12.37
CA ALA A 106 11.72 -22.61 -11.53
C ALA A 106 12.00 -22.68 -10.03
N THR A 107 12.91 -23.55 -9.60
CA THR A 107 13.32 -23.65 -8.19
C THR A 107 14.02 -22.38 -7.75
N ILE A 108 14.92 -21.83 -8.58
CA ILE A 108 15.63 -20.59 -8.27
C ILE A 108 14.68 -19.39 -8.27
N ALA A 109 13.74 -19.33 -9.23
CA ALA A 109 12.71 -18.30 -9.29
C ALA A 109 11.84 -18.29 -8.02
N ALA A 110 11.36 -19.47 -7.59
CA ALA A 110 10.58 -19.60 -6.37
C ALA A 110 11.35 -19.13 -5.13
N LEU A 111 12.61 -19.55 -4.99
CA LEU A 111 13.47 -19.13 -3.90
C LEU A 111 13.69 -17.61 -3.89
N ALA A 112 13.99 -17.03 -5.04
CA ALA A 112 14.20 -15.59 -5.18
C ALA A 112 12.95 -14.79 -4.82
N VAL A 113 11.78 -15.21 -5.31
CA VAL A 113 10.49 -14.56 -5.06
C VAL A 113 10.11 -14.63 -3.58
N ILE A 114 10.26 -15.80 -2.94
CA ILE A 114 9.98 -15.95 -1.51
C ILE A 114 10.93 -15.06 -0.69
N ALA A 115 12.23 -15.07 -0.97
CA ALA A 115 13.22 -14.24 -0.27
C ALA A 115 12.93 -12.75 -0.45
N TYR A 116 12.65 -12.31 -1.67
CA TYR A 116 12.20 -10.96 -2.00
C TYR A 116 10.98 -10.56 -1.18
N ARG A 117 9.95 -11.42 -1.10
CA ARG A 117 8.75 -11.12 -0.32
C ARG A 117 8.99 -11.09 1.17
N VAL A 118 9.84 -11.95 1.71
CA VAL A 118 10.22 -11.88 3.13
C VAL A 118 10.75 -10.49 3.47
N ILE A 119 11.60 -9.95 2.61
CA ILE A 119 12.23 -8.63 2.80
C ILE A 119 11.25 -7.48 2.56
N SER A 120 10.65 -7.43 1.36
CA SER A 120 9.83 -6.29 0.93
C SER A 120 8.44 -6.26 1.55
N PHE A 121 7.85 -7.43 1.85
CA PHE A 121 6.47 -7.53 2.31
C PHE A 121 6.39 -7.98 3.77
N TRP A 122 6.94 -9.13 4.14
CA TRP A 122 6.71 -9.72 5.46
C TRP A 122 7.36 -8.92 6.58
N ILE A 123 8.63 -8.56 6.46
CA ILE A 123 9.33 -7.76 7.48
C ILE A 123 8.62 -6.41 7.68
N VAL A 124 8.31 -5.71 6.60
CA VAL A 124 7.65 -4.40 6.67
C VAL A 124 6.27 -4.50 7.35
N ASN A 125 5.47 -5.51 6.98
CA ASN A 125 4.17 -5.72 7.61
C ASN A 125 4.28 -6.10 9.09
N LEU A 126 5.23 -6.97 9.46
CA LEU A 126 5.45 -7.36 10.85
C LEU A 126 5.90 -6.15 11.69
N VAL A 127 6.80 -5.32 11.17
CA VAL A 127 7.21 -4.07 11.84
C VAL A 127 6.02 -3.14 12.04
N GLY A 128 5.17 -2.97 11.02
CA GLY A 128 3.94 -2.18 11.12
C GLY A 128 2.96 -2.73 12.17
N LEU A 129 2.77 -4.05 12.22
CA LEU A 129 1.93 -4.72 13.21
C LEU A 129 2.47 -4.56 14.64
N VAL A 130 3.77 -4.72 14.84
CA VAL A 130 4.43 -4.50 16.13
C VAL A 130 4.30 -3.04 16.56
N ALA A 131 4.55 -2.09 15.66
CA ALA A 131 4.37 -0.66 15.94
C ALA A 131 2.94 -0.34 16.35
N MET A 132 1.94 -0.87 15.64
CA MET A 132 0.52 -0.74 16.00
C MET A 132 0.22 -1.33 17.37
N TYR A 133 0.72 -2.53 17.67
CA TYR A 133 0.53 -3.18 18.97
C TYR A 133 1.14 -2.36 20.12
N LEU A 134 2.36 -1.86 19.94
CA LEU A 134 3.03 -1.02 20.93
C LEU A 134 2.28 0.30 21.15
N LEU A 135 1.80 0.95 20.09
CA LEU A 135 1.01 2.18 20.20
C LEU A 135 -0.31 1.96 20.94
N HIS A 136 -1.00 0.85 20.68
CA HIS A 136 -2.22 0.49 21.41
C HIS A 136 -1.94 0.24 22.89
N ARG A 137 -0.80 -0.39 23.21
CA ARG A 137 -0.40 -0.66 24.59
C ARG A 137 0.03 0.60 25.34
N SER A 138 0.64 1.56 24.66
CA SER A 138 1.10 2.83 25.24
C SER A 138 -0.03 3.81 25.58
N GLY A 139 -1.30 3.45 25.35
CA GLY A 139 -2.45 4.30 25.68
C GLY A 139 -2.44 5.64 24.92
N VAL A 140 -1.74 5.69 23.78
CA VAL A 140 -1.68 6.88 22.93
C VAL A 140 -3.09 7.12 22.40
N ALA A 141 -3.81 8.01 23.07
CA ALA A 141 -5.07 8.51 22.56
C ALA A 141 -4.77 9.22 21.24
N ILE A 142 -5.03 8.55 20.12
CA ILE A 142 -5.02 9.19 18.81
C ILE A 142 -6.09 10.25 18.87
N LYS A 143 -5.67 11.48 19.20
CA LYS A 143 -6.54 12.64 19.31
C LYS A 143 -7.09 12.86 17.90
N GLN A 144 -8.33 12.45 17.68
CA GLN A 144 -9.04 12.76 16.44
C GLN A 144 -9.16 14.28 16.39
N GLN A 145 -8.23 14.93 15.70
CA GLN A 145 -8.26 16.36 15.53
C GLN A 145 -9.52 16.66 14.70
N PRO A 146 -10.53 17.36 15.24
CA PRO A 146 -11.72 17.68 14.47
C PRO A 146 -11.29 18.56 13.31
N LYS A 147 -11.30 17.99 12.09
CA LYS A 147 -10.86 18.63 10.84
C LYS A 147 -11.59 19.95 10.50
N GLY A 148 -12.60 20.35 11.27
CA GLY A 148 -13.29 21.64 11.15
C GLY A 148 -12.68 22.79 11.96
N ALA A 149 -11.89 22.53 13.01
CA ALA A 149 -11.37 23.59 13.86
C ALA A 149 -10.28 24.42 13.16
N THR A 150 -9.38 23.77 12.41
CA THR A 150 -8.30 24.46 11.68
C THR A 150 -8.84 25.37 10.57
N ALA A 151 -9.94 25.00 9.92
CA ALA A 151 -10.58 25.82 8.90
C ALA A 151 -11.33 27.03 9.48
N ALA A 152 -12.01 26.86 10.62
CA ALA A 152 -12.70 27.96 11.31
C ALA A 152 -11.72 28.97 11.92
N THR A 153 -10.59 28.51 12.47
CA THR A 153 -9.54 29.39 13.00
C THR A 153 -8.80 30.14 11.88
N ALA A 154 -8.61 29.52 10.71
CA ALA A 154 -7.98 30.18 9.56
C ALA A 154 -8.89 31.26 8.91
N LEU A 155 -10.22 31.13 9.04
CA LEU A 155 -11.20 32.08 8.49
C LEU A 155 -11.63 33.17 9.49
N GLY A 156 -11.26 33.06 10.77
CA GLY A 156 -11.63 34.01 11.83
C GLY A 156 -10.54 35.00 12.25
N GLY A 157 -9.34 34.94 11.66
CA GLY A 157 -8.18 35.75 12.07
C GLY A 157 -7.92 37.01 11.23
N SER A 158 -8.86 37.43 10.39
CA SER A 158 -8.68 38.54 9.41
C SER A 158 -9.76 39.61 9.54
N SER A 159 -10.20 39.93 10.76
CA SER A 159 -11.13 41.03 11.00
C SER A 159 -10.90 41.59 12.40
N GLY A 160 -9.92 42.50 12.50
CA GLY A 160 -9.62 43.24 13.72
C GLY A 160 -8.13 43.56 13.81
N ASP A 161 -7.71 44.58 13.05
CA ASP A 161 -6.88 45.72 13.48
C ASP A 161 -6.62 46.65 12.27
#